data_AF-A0A9C7UM16-F1
#
_entry.id   AF-A0A9C7UM16-F1
#
_cell.length_a   1.000
_cell.length_b   1.000
_cell.length_c   1.000
_cell.angle_alpha   90.00
_cell.angle_beta   90.00
_cell.angle_gamma   90.00
#
_symmetry.space_group_name_H-M   'P 1'
#
loop_
_entity.id
_entity.type
_entity.pdbx_description
1 polymer ?
#
loop_
_entity_poly.entity_id
_entity_poly.type
_entity_poly.pdbx_seq_one_letter_code
_entity_poly.pdbx_strand_id
1 'polypeptide(L)'
;MRDQTIAVNCRSTTSQYDLKLDRGGLVDIEFLVQYWVLNWARDYPQLVVDRDNYSIIKALLDAGLIDADTGSSLLEILTLYLTTENRLKLQEMPPLIDQNQLAAERNRITSLWQQHLSAD
;
A
#
# COMPACT_ATOMS: atom_id res chain seq x y z
N MET A 1 12.79 -6.29 -6.20
CA MET A 1 12.87 -4.84 -5.94
C MET A 1 12.28 -4.48 -4.58
N ARG A 2 11.02 -4.83 -4.28
CA ARG A 2 10.39 -4.63 -2.96
C ARG A 2 11.19 -5.21 -1.78
N ASP A 3 11.59 -6.49 -1.82
CA ASP A 3 12.33 -7.10 -0.70
C ASP A 3 13.71 -6.46 -0.47
N GLN A 4 14.34 -5.95 -1.52
CA GLN A 4 15.61 -5.21 -1.40
C GLN A 4 15.41 -3.88 -0.66
N THR A 5 14.34 -3.13 -0.97
CA THR A 5 14.00 -1.88 -0.28
C THR A 5 13.79 -2.09 1.21
N ILE A 6 13.12 -3.19 1.58
CA ILE A 6 12.79 -3.53 2.96
C ILE A 6 14.04 -3.97 3.71
N ALA A 7 14.83 -4.88 3.14
CA ALA A 7 16.02 -5.42 3.78
C ALA A 7 17.06 -4.35 4.15
N VAL A 8 17.11 -3.24 3.40
CA VAL A 8 18.09 -2.17 3.62
C VAL A 8 17.60 -1.11 4.60
N ASN A 9 16.29 -0.81 4.62
CA ASN A 9 15.77 0.39 5.27
C ASN A 9 14.76 0.14 6.40
N CYS A 10 14.22 -1.08 6.53
CA CYS A 10 13.21 -1.37 7.53
C CYS A 10 13.79 -1.29 8.95
N ARG A 11 13.09 -0.57 9.84
CA ARG A 11 13.52 -0.35 11.23
C ARG A 11 12.68 -1.13 12.25
N SER A 12 11.92 -2.12 11.78
CA SER A 12 11.04 -2.92 12.63
C SER A 12 11.82 -3.73 13.67
N THR A 13 11.14 -4.03 14.77
CA THR A 13 11.65 -4.86 15.86
C THR A 13 10.58 -5.87 16.28
N THR A 14 10.87 -6.77 17.20
CA THR A 14 9.87 -7.74 17.69
C THR A 14 8.59 -7.09 18.22
N SER A 15 8.67 -5.86 18.74
CA SER A 15 7.54 -5.12 19.30
C SER A 15 7.06 -3.95 18.42
N GLN A 16 7.74 -3.66 17.31
CA GLN A 16 7.43 -2.51 16.47
C GLN A 16 7.32 -2.89 15.01
N TYR A 17 6.28 -2.38 14.37
CA TYR A 17 6.03 -2.51 12.95
C TYR A 17 6.38 -1.22 12.23
N ASP A 18 7.12 -1.32 11.14
CA ASP A 18 7.41 -0.20 10.24
C ASP A 18 6.24 -0.02 9.27
N LEU A 19 5.42 1.00 9.52
CA LEU A 19 4.19 1.26 8.76
C LEU A 19 4.43 1.47 7.26
N LYS A 20 5.65 1.88 6.91
CA LYS A 20 6.02 2.14 5.53
C LYS A 20 6.60 0.90 4.85
N LEU A 21 7.56 0.25 5.52
CA LEU A 21 8.44 -0.73 4.89
C LEU A 21 8.11 -2.18 5.23
N ASP A 22 7.44 -2.48 6.33
CA ASP A 22 7.09 -3.87 6.61
C ASP A 22 6.03 -4.41 5.63
N ARG A 23 5.90 -5.74 5.61
CA ARG A 23 4.86 -6.42 4.81
C ARG A 23 3.47 -5.93 5.17
N GLY A 24 2.67 -5.67 4.14
CA GLY A 24 1.36 -5.06 4.26
C GLY A 24 1.40 -3.54 4.47
N GLY A 25 2.58 -2.91 4.40
CA GLY A 25 2.77 -1.47 4.64
C GLY A 25 2.50 -0.59 3.41
N LEU A 26 2.74 0.72 3.55
CA LEU A 26 2.51 1.71 2.48
C LEU A 26 3.25 1.36 1.17
N VAL A 27 4.49 0.86 1.26
CA VAL A 27 5.27 0.50 0.06
C VAL A 27 4.63 -0.67 -0.69
N ASP A 28 4.01 -1.63 -0.01
CA ASP A 28 3.31 -2.72 -0.71
C ASP A 28 2.09 -2.20 -1.48
N ILE A 29 1.39 -1.19 -0.95
CA ILE A 29 0.30 -0.50 -1.67
C ILE A 29 0.84 0.23 -2.91
N GLU A 30 1.94 0.99 -2.77
CA GLU A 30 2.59 1.68 -3.90
C GLU A 30 2.94 0.71 -5.04
N PHE A 31 3.50 -0.45 -4.70
CA PHE A 31 3.88 -1.45 -5.69
C PHE A 31 2.66 -2.12 -6.35
N LEU A 32 1.60 -2.43 -5.60
CA LEU A 32 0.35 -2.94 -6.16
C LEU A 32 -0.25 -1.96 -7.18
N VAL A 33 -0.34 -0.69 -6.82
CA VAL A 33 -0.86 0.37 -7.70
C VAL A 33 0.01 0.51 -8.94
N GLN A 34 1.33 0.58 -8.79
CA GLN A 34 2.25 0.68 -9.93
C GLN A 34 2.17 -0.54 -10.84
N TYR A 35 2.04 -1.75 -10.30
CA TYR A 35 1.83 -2.96 -11.08
C TYR A 35 0.57 -2.86 -11.95
N TRP A 36 -0.55 -2.46 -11.37
CA TRP A 36 -1.81 -2.30 -12.11
C TRP A 36 -1.74 -1.21 -13.18
N VAL A 37 -1.11 -0.08 -12.87
CA VAL A 37 -0.85 0.97 -13.88
C VAL A 37 -0.04 0.39 -15.04
N LEU A 38 1.06 -0.32 -14.77
CA LEU A 38 1.88 -0.91 -15.83
C LEU A 38 1.13 -1.96 -16.65
N ASN A 39 0.22 -2.71 -16.03
CA ASN A 39 -0.57 -3.73 -16.69
C ASN A 39 -1.65 -3.14 -17.63
N TRP A 40 -2.22 -1.98 -17.30
CA TRP A 40 -3.42 -1.44 -17.98
C TRP A 40 -3.29 -0.03 -18.58
N ALA A 41 -2.21 0.72 -18.33
CA ALA A 41 -2.08 2.11 -18.77
C ALA A 41 -2.20 2.31 -20.28
N ARG A 42 -1.91 1.27 -21.09
CA ARG A 42 -2.08 1.31 -22.54
C ARG A 42 -3.54 1.48 -22.95
N ASP A 43 -4.42 0.71 -22.33
CA ASP A 43 -5.85 0.65 -22.69
C ASP A 43 -6.69 1.62 -21.84
N TYR A 44 -6.16 2.03 -20.69
CA TYR A 44 -6.79 2.94 -19.74
C TYR A 44 -5.88 4.15 -19.44
N PRO A 45 -5.79 5.13 -20.36
CA PRO A 45 -4.90 6.30 -20.21
C PRO A 45 -5.18 7.14 -18.97
N GLN A 46 -6.39 7.07 -18.38
CA GLN A 46 -6.72 7.74 -17.13
C GLN A 46 -5.84 7.32 -15.96
N LEU A 47 -5.25 6.12 -16.00
CA LEU A 47 -4.40 5.58 -14.93
C LEU A 47 -3.05 6.31 -14.79
N VAL A 48 -2.67 7.13 -15.78
CA VAL A 48 -1.39 7.88 -15.79
C VAL A 48 -1.60 9.41 -15.74
N VAL A 49 -2.84 9.86 -15.52
CA VAL A 49 -3.16 11.29 -15.36
C VAL A 49 -2.60 11.80 -14.03
N ASP A 50 -2.92 11.10 -12.95
CA ASP A 50 -2.48 11.42 -11.60
C ASP A 50 -1.28 10.58 -11.19
N ARG A 51 -0.54 11.06 -10.19
CA ARG A 51 0.66 10.39 -9.66
C ARG A 51 0.48 9.86 -8.25
N ASP A 52 -0.57 10.26 -7.56
CA ASP A 52 -0.84 9.81 -6.21
C ASP A 52 -1.65 8.51 -6.21
N ASN A 53 -1.35 7.63 -5.26
CA ASN A 53 -1.98 6.30 -5.20
C ASN A 53 -3.50 6.38 -5.01
N TYR A 54 -4.01 7.39 -4.30
CA TYR A 54 -5.44 7.49 -4.01
C TYR A 54 -6.24 7.70 -5.30
N SER A 55 -5.85 8.68 -6.11
CA SER A 55 -6.49 8.98 -7.38
C SER A 55 -6.38 7.81 -8.36
N ILE A 56 -5.22 7.13 -8.39
CA ILE A 56 -5.02 5.96 -9.26
C ILE A 56 -5.90 4.77 -8.81
N ILE A 57 -5.97 4.46 -7.51
CA ILE A 57 -6.85 3.40 -6.99
C ILE A 57 -8.31 3.70 -7.34
N LYS A 58 -8.73 4.96 -7.21
CA LYS A 58 -10.08 5.38 -7.60
C LYS A 58 -10.30 5.18 -9.10
N ALA A 59 -9.34 5.55 -9.96
CA ALA A 59 -9.44 5.34 -11.40
C ALA A 59 -9.50 3.85 -11.77
N LEU A 60 -8.75 2.98 -11.08
CA LEU A 60 -8.82 1.53 -11.25
C LEU A 60 -10.21 0.98 -10.89
N LEU A 61 -10.78 1.46 -9.78
CA LEU A 61 -12.12 1.09 -9.32
C LEU A 61 -13.21 1.58 -10.30
N ASP A 62 -13.16 2.86 -10.69
CA ASP A 62 -14.12 3.48 -11.61
C ASP A 62 -14.08 2.82 -13.01
N ALA A 63 -12.92 2.31 -13.41
CA ALA A 63 -12.76 1.55 -14.65
C ALA A 63 -13.15 0.06 -14.54
N GLY A 64 -13.49 -0.42 -13.34
CA GLY A 64 -13.84 -1.83 -13.08
C GLY A 64 -12.66 -2.80 -13.22
N LEU A 65 -11.42 -2.33 -13.12
CA LEU A 65 -10.20 -3.14 -13.25
C LEU A 65 -9.85 -3.87 -11.95
N ILE A 66 -10.34 -3.36 -10.83
CA ILE A 66 -10.36 -4.02 -9.53
C ILE A 66 -11.81 -4.04 -9.03
N ASP A 67 -12.17 -5.06 -8.25
CA ASP A 67 -13.50 -5.17 -7.69
C ASP A 67 -13.74 -4.13 -6.56
N ALA A 68 -15.02 -3.92 -6.22
CA ALA A 68 -15.42 -2.90 -5.25
C ALA A 68 -14.86 -3.13 -3.85
N ASP A 69 -14.76 -4.39 -3.40
CA ASP A 69 -14.21 -4.72 -2.08
C ASP A 69 -12.69 -4.41 -2.04
N THR A 70 -11.96 -4.79 -3.09
CA THR A 70 -10.54 -4.44 -3.24
C THR A 70 -10.32 -2.93 -3.28
N GLY A 71 -11.03 -2.21 -4.14
CA GLY A 71 -10.88 -0.77 -4.30
C GLY A 71 -11.21 0.01 -3.02
N SER A 72 -12.36 -0.25 -2.41
CA SER A 72 -12.79 0.44 -1.17
C SER A 72 -11.84 0.14 -0.01
N SER A 73 -11.47 -1.13 0.21
CA SER A 73 -10.54 -1.48 1.30
C SER A 73 -9.17 -0.83 1.13
N LEU A 74 -8.64 -0.75 -0.10
CA LEU A 74 -7.37 -0.07 -0.35
C LEU A 74 -7.41 1.43 -0.07
N LEU A 75 -8.49 2.13 -0.46
CA LEU A 75 -8.64 3.56 -0.21
C LEU A 75 -8.74 3.87 1.29
N GLU A 76 -9.49 3.05 2.02
CA GLU A 76 -9.63 3.16 3.48
C GLU A 76 -8.29 2.92 4.18
N ILE A 77 -7.60 1.83 3.85
CA ILE A 77 -6.31 1.47 4.45
C ILE A 77 -5.25 2.53 4.11
N LEU A 78 -5.16 2.97 2.85
CA LEU A 78 -4.21 4.00 2.43
C LEU A 78 -4.44 5.30 3.21
N THR A 79 -5.69 5.73 3.35
CA THR A 79 -6.06 6.94 4.11
C THR A 79 -5.67 6.80 5.58
N LEU A 80 -5.95 5.66 6.20
CA LEU A 80 -5.58 5.38 7.58
C LEU A 80 -4.05 5.40 7.78
N TYR A 81 -3.31 4.78 6.85
CA TYR A 81 -1.86 4.68 6.95
C TYR A 81 -1.20 6.04 6.75
N LEU A 82 -1.61 6.81 5.75
CA LEU A 82 -1.12 8.17 5.52
C LEU A 82 -1.44 9.09 6.70
N THR A 83 -2.65 8.98 7.27
CA THR A 83 -3.03 9.75 8.47
C THR A 83 -2.15 9.40 9.67
N THR A 84 -1.89 8.10 9.87
CA THR A 84 -1.04 7.62 10.97
C THR A 84 0.41 8.06 10.78
N GLU A 85 0.96 7.92 9.56
CA GLU A 85 2.31 8.35 9.22
C GLU A 85 2.46 9.87 9.41
N ASN A 86 1.49 10.66 8.94
CA ASN A 86 1.49 12.11 9.10
C ASN A 86 1.44 12.53 10.58
N ARG A 87 0.63 11.85 11.40
CA ARG A 87 0.60 12.09 12.85
C ARG A 87 1.96 11.83 13.50
N LEU A 88 2.63 10.73 13.15
CA LEU A 88 3.96 10.40 13.68
C LEU A 88 5.00 11.43 13.22
N LYS A 89 4.96 11.84 11.95
CA LYS A 89 5.82 12.91 11.41
C LYS A 89 5.65 14.23 12.16
N LEU A 90 4.41 14.64 12.48
CA LEU A 90 4.13 15.84 13.28
C LEU A 90 4.69 15.76 14.71
N GLN A 91 4.89 14.55 15.22
CA GLN A 91 5.50 14.28 16.53
C GLN A 91 7.01 14.05 16.45
N GLU A 92 7.62 14.24 15.27
CA GLU A 92 9.03 13.94 14.99
C GLU A 92 9.42 12.48 15.29
N MET A 93 8.44 11.57 15.25
CA MET A 93 8.63 10.15 15.49
C MET A 93 8.87 9.40 14.18
N PRO A 94 9.65 8.30 14.20
CA PRO A 94 9.74 7.41 13.05
C PRO A 94 8.37 6.78 12.76
N PRO A 95 8.12 6.25 11.54
CA PRO A 95 6.86 5.60 11.16
C PRO A 95 6.71 4.20 11.78
N LEU A 96 7.07 4.06 13.05
CA LEU A 96 7.00 2.82 13.82
C LEU A 96 5.75 2.85 14.70
N ILE A 97 4.96 1.78 14.63
CA ILE A 97 3.78 1.57 15.47
C ILE A 97 3.91 0.28 16.26
N ASP A 98 3.02 0.07 17.24
CA ASP A 98 3.03 -1.19 18.00
C ASP A 98 2.75 -2.39 17.08
N GLN A 99 3.43 -3.51 17.32
CA GLN A 99 3.29 -4.71 16.49
C GLN A 99 1.85 -5.22 16.42
N ASN A 100 1.02 -4.98 17.44
CA ASN A 100 -0.36 -5.45 17.51
C ASN A 100 -1.37 -4.50 16.86
N GLN A 101 -0.96 -3.30 16.45
CA GLN A 101 -1.85 -2.35 15.77
C GLN A 101 -2.08 -2.74 14.31
N LEU A 102 -3.24 -2.36 13.75
CA LEU A 102 -3.54 -2.47 12.32
C LEU A 102 -3.38 -3.87 11.70
N ALA A 103 -3.53 -4.93 12.48
CA ALA A 103 -3.27 -6.30 12.02
C ALA A 103 -4.20 -6.73 10.87
N ALA A 104 -5.46 -6.30 10.89
CA ALA A 104 -6.43 -6.64 9.86
C ALA A 104 -6.06 -6.01 8.51
N GLU A 105 -5.68 -4.74 8.53
CA GLU A 105 -5.27 -3.96 7.36
C GLU A 105 -3.99 -4.54 6.77
N ARG A 106 -2.99 -4.84 7.61
CA ARG A 106 -1.73 -5.47 7.16
C ARG A 106 -1.98 -6.81 6.47
N ASN A 107 -2.86 -7.63 7.05
CA ASN A 107 -3.22 -8.92 6.47
C ASN A 107 -3.95 -8.76 5.14
N ARG A 108 -4.84 -7.75 5.02
CA ARG A 108 -5.53 -7.45 3.77
C ARG A 108 -4.56 -7.08 2.67
N ILE A 109 -3.64 -6.15 2.91
CA ILE A 109 -2.62 -5.75 1.92
C ILE A 109 -1.71 -6.92 1.56
N THR A 110 -1.29 -7.71 2.57
CA THR A 110 -0.45 -8.90 2.33
C THR A 110 -1.17 -9.94 1.46
N SER A 111 -2.48 -10.12 1.65
CA SER A 111 -3.28 -11.04 0.83
C SER A 111 -3.38 -10.57 -0.62
N LEU A 112 -3.64 -9.27 -0.84
CA LEU A 112 -3.66 -8.68 -2.18
C LEU A 112 -2.30 -8.79 -2.88
N TRP A 113 -1.21 -8.58 -2.13
CA TRP A 113 0.14 -8.81 -2.63
C TRP A 113 0.33 -10.25 -3.12
N GLN A 114 -0.07 -11.23 -2.32
CA GLN A 114 0.03 -12.65 -2.69
C GLN A 114 -0.79 -12.97 -3.94
N GLN A 115 -1.99 -12.41 -4.04
CA GLN A 115 -2.89 -12.65 -5.17
C GLN A 115 -2.37 -12.10 -6.51
N HIS A 116 -1.67 -10.96 -6.51
CA HIS A 116 -1.33 -10.25 -7.75
C HIS A 116 0.15 -10.24 -8.11
N LEU A 117 1.05 -10.27 -7.12
CA LEU A 117 2.49 -10.07 -7.32
C LEU A 117 3.34 -11.28 -6.96
N SER A 118 2.78 -12.24 -6.24
CA SER A 118 3.47 -13.51 -5.96
C SER A 118 3.09 -14.51 -7.04
N ALA A 119 4.04 -14.85 -7.90
CA ALA A 119 3.90 -15.99 -8.80
C ALA A 119 3.94 -17.29 -7.98
N ASP A 120 3.21 -18.32 -8.41
CA ASP A 120 3.52 -19.71 -8.08
C ASP A 120 4.96 -20.07 -8.52
#